data_AF-A0A924XW10-F1
#
_entry.id   AF-A0A924XW10-F1
#
_cell.length_a   1.000
_cell.length_b   1.000
_cell.length_c   1.000
_cell.angle_alpha   90.00
_cell.angle_beta   90.00
_cell.angle_gamma   90.00
#
_symmetry.space_group_name_H-M   'P 1'
#
loop_
_entity.id
_entity.type
_entity.pdbx_description
1 polymer ?
#
loop_
_entity_poly.entity_id
_entity_poly.type
_entity_poly.pdbx_seq_one_letter_code
_entity_poly.pdbx_strand_id
1 'polypeptide(L)'
;SKSPHNLYAPLVEFLRHQRLPAGPLLLRDYGLRMQKDHKARAIENILTTYPALRFILIGDSGEQDPEIYAGILSRFPERILVIYIRSIDRSPARLQAIRKLVEQVAATRCQLVLAEDSEFAAAHAAAEGLIPADELSQVRIDKLADGKA
;
A
#
# COMPACT_ATOMS: atom_id res chain seq x y z
N SER A 1 1.14 -2.33 -10.11
CA SER A 1 -0.27 -2.22 -10.51
C SER A 1 -0.72 -3.49 -11.21
N LYS A 2 -2.02 -3.84 -11.16
CA LYS A 2 -2.55 -4.89 -12.05
C LYS A 2 -2.80 -4.39 -13.47
N SER A 3 -2.85 -3.07 -13.64
CA SER A 3 -3.16 -2.41 -14.90
C SER A 3 -2.05 -2.60 -15.94
N PRO A 4 -2.43 -2.80 -17.21
CA PRO A 4 -1.48 -2.96 -18.30
C PRO A 4 -0.88 -1.64 -18.78
N HIS A 5 0.28 -1.72 -19.46
CA HIS A 5 1.01 -0.54 -19.96
C HIS A 5 0.20 0.36 -20.91
N ASN A 6 -0.76 -0.18 -21.66
CA ASN A 6 -1.64 0.63 -22.53
C ASN A 6 -2.54 1.60 -21.75
N LEU A 7 -2.72 1.41 -20.44
CA LEU A 7 -3.44 2.35 -19.58
C LEU A 7 -2.53 3.43 -18.98
N TYR A 8 -1.26 3.53 -19.37
CA TYR A 8 -0.34 4.49 -18.78
C TYR A 8 -0.85 5.94 -18.90
N ALA A 9 -1.13 6.42 -20.12
CA ALA A 9 -1.58 7.79 -20.34
C ALA A 9 -2.89 8.13 -19.58
N PRO A 10 -3.97 7.34 -19.65
CA PRO A 10 -5.19 7.65 -18.90
C PRO A 10 -4.98 7.57 -17.38
N LEU A 11 -4.11 6.68 -16.88
CA LEU A 11 -3.79 6.61 -15.45
C LEU A 11 -3.01 7.85 -14.98
N VAL A 12 -2.00 8.29 -15.72
CA VAL A 12 -1.25 9.51 -15.38
C VAL A 12 -2.17 10.72 -15.34
N GLU A 13 -3.05 10.85 -16.32
CA GLU A 13 -3.99 11.96 -16.37
C GLU A 13 -5.00 11.92 -15.21
N PHE A 14 -5.50 10.73 -14.87
CA PHE A 14 -6.35 10.55 -13.70
C PHE A 14 -5.64 10.96 -12.41
N LEU A 15 -4.43 10.47 -12.17
CA LEU A 15 -3.67 10.79 -10.95
C LEU A 15 -3.39 12.30 -10.84
N ARG A 16 -3.06 12.94 -11.97
CA ARG A 16 -2.86 14.39 -12.05
C ARG A 16 -4.16 15.16 -11.75
N HIS A 17 -5.28 14.70 -12.29
CA HIS A 17 -6.60 15.31 -12.02
C HIS A 17 -6.97 15.18 -10.54
N GLN A 18 -6.68 14.04 -9.92
CA GLN A 18 -6.85 13.78 -8.48
C GLN A 18 -5.75 14.44 -7.62
N ARG A 19 -4.85 15.23 -8.22
CA ARG A 19 -3.75 15.94 -7.53
C ARG A 19 -2.84 15.04 -6.71
N LEU A 20 -2.72 13.77 -7.10
CA LEU A 20 -1.82 12.83 -6.45
C LEU A 20 -0.36 13.14 -6.82
N PRO A 21 0.60 12.97 -5.89
CA PRO A 21 2.01 13.23 -6.17
C PRO A 21 2.49 12.44 -7.39
N ALA A 22 3.28 13.10 -8.25
CA ALA A 22 3.89 12.43 -9.38
C ALA A 22 4.83 11.32 -8.88
N GLY A 23 4.71 10.13 -9.48
CA GLY A 23 5.50 8.98 -9.08
C GLY A 23 5.57 7.91 -10.16
N PRO A 24 6.53 6.98 -10.07
CA PRO A 24 6.67 5.91 -11.04
C PRO A 24 5.47 4.96 -11.02
N LEU A 25 4.89 4.71 -12.19
CA LEU A 25 3.83 3.72 -12.36
C LEU A 25 4.41 2.40 -12.88
N LEU A 26 4.55 1.43 -11.97
CA LEU A 26 4.96 0.07 -12.32
C LEU A 26 3.74 -0.71 -12.82
N LEU A 27 3.54 -0.68 -14.14
CA LEU A 27 2.46 -1.35 -14.86
C LEU A 27 2.92 -2.72 -15.36
N ARG A 28 1.97 -3.52 -15.86
CA ARG A 28 2.26 -4.86 -16.41
C ARG A 28 2.43 -4.81 -17.93
N ASP A 29 3.41 -5.55 -18.44
CA ASP A 29 3.49 -5.87 -19.86
C ASP A 29 2.49 -6.97 -20.22
N TYR A 30 1.70 -6.74 -21.27
CA TYR A 30 0.86 -7.78 -21.87
C TYR A 30 1.75 -8.73 -22.69
N GLY A 31 2.41 -9.66 -22.01
CA GLY A 31 3.05 -10.83 -22.62
C GLY A 31 2.28 -12.11 -22.29
N LEU A 32 2.46 -13.16 -23.11
CA LEU A 32 1.77 -14.48 -23.05
C LEU A 32 1.87 -15.26 -21.72
N ARG A 33 2.50 -14.70 -20.68
CA ARG A 33 2.57 -15.30 -19.33
C ARG A 33 2.25 -14.26 -18.26
N MET A 34 1.02 -14.34 -17.74
CA MET A 34 0.61 -13.67 -16.50
C MET A 34 1.44 -14.24 -15.33
N GLN A 35 2.52 -13.56 -14.92
CA GLN A 35 3.23 -13.96 -13.71
C GLN A 35 2.51 -13.43 -12.47
N LYS A 36 2.13 -14.35 -11.58
CA LYS A 36 1.44 -14.04 -10.33
C LYS A 36 2.26 -13.10 -9.43
N ASP A 37 3.59 -13.20 -9.45
CA ASP A 37 4.50 -12.54 -8.48
C ASP A 37 4.99 -11.12 -8.86
N HIS A 38 4.46 -10.51 -9.91
CA HIS A 38 4.92 -9.19 -10.39
C HIS A 38 4.94 -8.10 -9.30
N LYS A 39 3.98 -8.08 -8.35
CA LYS A 39 3.92 -7.06 -7.28
C LYS A 39 5.02 -7.27 -6.23
N ALA A 40 5.24 -8.52 -5.79
CA ALA A 40 6.34 -8.84 -4.87
C ALA A 40 7.69 -8.46 -5.48
N ARG A 41 7.96 -8.89 -6.72
CA ARG A 41 9.21 -8.55 -7.43
C ARG A 41 9.41 -7.05 -7.62
N ALA A 42 8.34 -6.31 -7.94
CA ALA A 42 8.42 -4.86 -8.06
C ALA A 42 8.83 -4.20 -6.73
N ILE A 43 8.24 -4.62 -5.61
CA ILE A 43 8.60 -4.12 -4.27
C ILE A 43 10.05 -4.48 -3.94
N GLU A 44 10.46 -5.72 -4.18
CA GLU A 44 11.83 -6.18 -3.96
C GLU A 44 12.84 -5.36 -4.76
N ASN A 45 12.56 -5.12 -6.05
CA ASN A 45 13.42 -4.31 -6.90
C ASN A 45 13.57 -2.89 -6.36
N ILE A 46 12.51 -2.26 -5.85
CA ILE A 46 12.60 -0.93 -5.22
C ILE A 46 13.48 -1.00 -3.96
N LEU A 47 13.25 -1.99 -3.09
CA LEU A 47 13.97 -2.16 -1.83
C LEU A 47 15.47 -2.40 -2.04
N THR A 48 15.84 -3.14 -3.08
CA THR A 48 17.23 -3.41 -3.46
C THR A 48 17.88 -2.24 -4.18
N THR A 49 17.13 -1.51 -5.01
CA THR A 49 17.63 -0.32 -5.71
C THR A 49 17.99 0.81 -4.74
N TYR A 50 17.21 0.97 -3.67
CA TYR A 50 17.42 2.03 -2.67
C TYR A 50 17.73 1.44 -1.29
N PRO A 51 18.92 0.86 -1.06
CA PRO A 51 19.21 0.08 0.14
C PRO A 51 19.21 0.89 1.44
N ALA A 52 19.46 2.20 1.36
CA ALA A 52 19.51 3.09 2.53
C ALA A 52 18.13 3.64 2.95
N LEU A 53 17.11 3.54 2.10
CA LEU A 53 15.79 4.08 2.41
C LEU A 53 14.92 3.08 3.18
N ARG A 54 14.02 3.59 4.02
CA ARG A 54 12.97 2.81 4.68
C ARG A 54 11.63 3.12 4.02
N PHE A 55 10.73 2.14 4.01
CA PHE A 55 9.50 2.20 3.23
C PHE A 55 8.26 1.98 4.09
N ILE A 56 7.16 2.56 3.64
CA ILE A 56 5.81 2.29 4.11
C ILE A 56 5.10 1.52 3.00
N LEU A 57 4.40 0.45 3.35
CA LEU A 57 3.59 -0.32 2.40
C LEU A 57 2.12 0.04 2.63
N ILE A 58 1.40 0.32 1.54
CA ILE A 58 -0.03 0.66 1.57
C ILE A 58 -0.75 -0.28 0.62
N GLY A 59 -1.79 -0.95 1.08
CA GLY A 59 -2.52 -1.94 0.29
C GLY A 59 -3.95 -2.17 0.76
N ASP A 60 -4.62 -3.11 0.13
CA ASP A 60 -6.01 -3.47 0.44
C ASP A 60 -6.17 -4.94 0.83
N SER A 61 -7.16 -5.24 1.67
CA SER A 61 -7.43 -6.59 2.12
C SER A 61 -8.28 -7.40 1.14
N GLY A 62 -8.74 -6.86 0.03
CA GLY A 62 -9.44 -7.65 -1.01
C GLY A 62 -8.45 -8.38 -1.93
N GLU A 63 -7.24 -7.86 -2.05
CA GLU A 63 -6.19 -8.36 -2.93
C GLU A 63 -5.07 -9.09 -2.18
N GLN A 64 -4.09 -9.68 -2.88
CA GLN A 64 -3.02 -10.48 -2.26
C GLN A 64 -1.99 -9.67 -1.43
N ASP A 65 -2.31 -8.44 -1.04
CA ASP A 65 -1.39 -7.52 -0.38
C ASP A 65 -0.93 -8.02 0.99
N PRO A 66 -1.80 -8.57 1.88
CA PRO A 66 -1.33 -9.12 3.15
C PRO A 66 -0.33 -10.26 2.97
N GLU A 67 -0.56 -11.16 2.02
CA GLU A 67 0.36 -12.27 1.72
C GLU A 67 1.70 -11.77 1.17
N ILE A 68 1.65 -10.82 0.22
CA ILE A 68 2.86 -10.23 -0.37
C ILE A 68 3.65 -9.48 0.71
N TYR A 69 2.99 -8.64 1.51
CA TYR A 69 3.66 -7.83 2.52
C TYR A 69 4.24 -8.67 3.66
N ALA A 70 3.59 -9.78 4.03
CA ALA A 70 4.16 -10.76 4.96
C ALA A 70 5.48 -11.35 4.43
N GLY A 71 5.52 -11.71 3.14
CA GLY A 71 6.73 -12.21 2.49
C GLY A 71 7.85 -11.16 2.37
N ILE A 72 7.49 -9.91 2.04
CA ILE A 72 8.44 -8.79 1.99
C ILE A 72 9.01 -8.51 3.38
N LEU A 73 8.16 -8.44 4.40
CA LEU A 73 8.58 -8.14 5.77
C LEU A 73 9.50 -9.23 6.33
N SER A 74 9.22 -10.51 6.04
CA SER A 74 10.10 -11.62 6.42
C SER A 74 11.52 -11.49 5.84
N ARG A 75 11.63 -10.97 4.61
CA ARG A 75 12.92 -10.81 3.90
C ARG A 75 13.63 -9.48 4.20
N PHE A 76 12.88 -8.44 4.53
CA PHE A 76 13.39 -7.08 4.76
C PHE A 76 12.83 -6.47 6.06
N PRO A 77 12.97 -7.14 7.22
CA PRO A 77 12.25 -6.79 8.45
C PRO A 77 12.59 -5.41 9.01
N GLU A 78 13.80 -4.89 8.75
CA GLU A 78 14.23 -3.57 9.21
C GLU A 78 13.97 -2.44 8.21
N ARG A 79 13.48 -2.78 7.01
CA ARG A 79 13.29 -1.83 5.90
C ARG A 79 11.87 -1.30 5.82
N ILE A 80 10.92 -1.96 6.45
CA ILE A 80 9.50 -1.60 6.44
C ILE A 80 9.13 -1.00 7.80
N LEU A 81 8.64 0.24 7.78
CA LEU A 81 8.27 0.97 9.00
C LEU A 81 6.84 0.68 9.41
N VAL A 82 5.93 0.83 8.45
CA VAL A 82 4.50 0.69 8.65
C VAL A 82 3.89 -0.01 7.45
N ILE A 83 2.94 -0.88 7.72
CA ILE A 83 2.06 -1.49 6.73
C ILE A 83 0.65 -0.98 7.00
N TYR A 84 0.07 -0.25 6.06
CA TYR A 84 -1.34 0.13 6.07
C TYR A 84 -2.12 -0.83 5.16
N ILE A 85 -3.12 -1.51 5.70
CA ILE A 85 -4.05 -2.35 4.94
C ILE A 85 -5.46 -1.80 5.12
N ARG A 86 -6.11 -1.40 4.01
CA ARG A 86 -7.53 -1.07 4.02
C ARG A 86 -8.35 -2.35 4.15
N SER A 87 -9.07 -2.52 5.25
CA SER A 87 -9.83 -3.74 5.51
C SER A 87 -11.25 -3.64 4.95
N ILE A 88 -11.49 -4.26 3.78
CA ILE A 88 -12.79 -4.24 3.09
C ILE A 88 -13.47 -5.61 3.02
N ASP A 89 -12.70 -6.69 2.94
CA ASP A 89 -13.23 -8.07 2.88
C ASP A 89 -13.01 -8.80 4.20
N ARG A 90 -14.09 -9.38 4.74
CA ARG A 90 -14.13 -10.16 5.99
C ARG A 90 -14.29 -11.66 5.76
N SER A 91 -14.10 -12.15 4.53
CA SER A 91 -14.14 -13.57 4.25
C SER A 91 -13.08 -14.34 5.06
N PRO A 92 -13.34 -15.60 5.46
CA PRO A 92 -12.43 -16.35 6.34
C PRO A 92 -11.00 -16.47 5.79
N ALA A 93 -10.85 -16.63 4.47
CA ALA A 93 -9.55 -16.70 3.82
C ALA A 93 -8.75 -15.39 3.95
N ARG A 94 -9.42 -14.24 3.80
CA ARG A 94 -8.79 -12.92 3.89
C ARG A 94 -8.45 -12.56 5.34
N LEU A 95 -9.30 -12.93 6.29
CA LEU A 95 -8.98 -12.83 7.72
C LEU A 95 -7.77 -13.69 8.09
N GLN A 96 -7.64 -14.90 7.52
CA GLN A 96 -6.47 -15.75 7.73
C GLN A 96 -5.20 -15.11 7.15
N ALA A 97 -5.27 -14.49 5.97
CA ALA A 97 -4.14 -13.77 5.38
C ALA A 97 -3.68 -12.60 6.27
N ILE A 98 -4.63 -11.83 6.81
CA ILE A 98 -4.34 -10.75 7.77
C ILE A 98 -3.69 -11.30 9.05
N ARG A 99 -4.21 -12.41 9.60
CA ARG A 99 -3.62 -13.04 10.80
C ARG A 99 -2.17 -13.43 10.59
N LYS A 100 -1.84 -14.05 9.44
CA LYS A 100 -0.44 -14.37 9.10
C LYS A 100 0.43 -13.12 9.02
N LEU A 101 -0.09 -12.03 8.45
CA LEU A 101 0.63 -10.76 8.43
C LEU A 101 0.87 -10.21 9.85
N VAL A 102 -0.13 -10.25 10.73
CA VAL A 102 -0.01 -9.85 12.14
C VAL A 102 1.10 -10.65 12.83
N GLU A 103 1.14 -11.96 12.64
CA GLU A 103 2.19 -12.83 13.21
C GLU A 103 3.59 -12.44 12.73
N GLN A 104 3.76 -12.14 11.43
CA GLN A 104 5.04 -11.68 10.90
C GLN A 104 5.43 -10.31 11.47
N VAL A 105 4.47 -9.40 11.58
CA VAL A 105 4.69 -8.06 12.12
C VAL A 105 5.14 -8.11 13.57
N ALA A 106 4.52 -8.97 14.39
CA ALA A 106 4.87 -9.15 15.79
C ALA A 106 6.33 -9.57 16.04
N ALA A 107 7.00 -10.17 15.05
CA ALA A 107 8.41 -10.53 15.12
C ALA A 107 9.37 -9.40 14.71
N THR A 108 8.86 -8.21 14.40
CA THR A 108 9.64 -7.08 13.85
C THR A 108 9.33 -5.77 14.58
N ARG A 109 10.02 -4.70 14.19
CA ARG A 109 9.69 -3.33 14.64
C ARG A 109 8.67 -2.63 13.73
N CYS A 110 8.19 -3.31 12.69
CA CYS A 110 7.18 -2.77 11.79
C CYS A 110 5.86 -2.61 12.54
N GLN A 111 5.10 -1.57 12.21
CA GLN A 111 3.72 -1.42 12.67
C GLN A 111 2.75 -1.91 11.59
N LEU A 112 1.60 -2.46 12.00
CA LEU A 112 0.51 -2.81 11.09
C LEU A 112 -0.74 -2.07 11.49
N VAL A 113 -1.30 -1.34 10.53
CA VAL A 113 -2.52 -0.54 10.70
C VAL A 113 -3.58 -1.08 9.76
N LEU A 114 -4.59 -1.73 10.33
CA LEU A 114 -5.80 -2.09 9.59
C LEU A 114 -6.72 -0.87 9.56
N ALA A 115 -6.64 -0.11 8.47
CA ALA A 115 -7.39 1.13 8.32
C ALA A 115 -8.78 0.86 7.78
N GLU A 116 -9.81 1.40 8.43
CA GLU A 116 -11.18 1.38 7.90
C GLU A 116 -11.33 2.36 6.72
N ASP A 117 -10.65 3.50 6.82
CA ASP A 117 -10.65 4.55 5.82
C ASP A 117 -9.37 5.39 5.84
N SER A 118 -9.28 6.33 4.90
CA SER A 118 -8.10 7.20 4.72
C SER A 118 -7.84 8.12 5.92
N GLU A 119 -8.88 8.51 6.67
CA GLU A 119 -8.73 9.38 7.84
C GLU A 119 -8.07 8.62 8.99
N PHE A 120 -8.46 7.36 9.21
CA PHE A 120 -7.81 6.51 10.21
C PHE A 120 -6.33 6.30 9.90
N ALA A 121 -5.99 6.02 8.64
CA ALA A 121 -4.61 5.88 8.20
C ALA A 121 -3.81 7.18 8.37
N ALA A 122 -4.40 8.33 8.00
CA ALA A 122 -3.77 9.64 8.13
C ALA A 122 -3.56 10.04 9.59
N ALA A 123 -4.51 9.74 10.49
CA ALA A 123 -4.38 10.03 11.91
C ALA A 123 -3.17 9.30 12.52
N HIS A 124 -2.99 8.02 12.19
CA HIS A 124 -1.80 7.27 12.60
C HIS A 124 -0.53 7.84 11.97
N ALA A 125 -0.55 8.15 10.66
CA ALA A 125 0.61 8.73 9.99
C ALA A 125 1.05 10.06 10.61
N ALA A 126 0.11 10.93 11.00
CA ALA A 126 0.39 12.17 11.69
C ALA A 126 0.96 11.95 13.10
N ALA A 127 0.40 10.99 13.86
CA ALA A 127 0.89 10.64 15.19
C ALA A 127 2.33 10.12 15.18
N GLU A 128 2.70 9.37 14.13
CA GLU A 128 4.06 8.86 13.90
C GLU A 128 4.99 9.89 13.23
N GLY A 129 4.52 11.11 12.94
CA GLY A 129 5.29 12.16 12.27
C GLY A 129 5.64 11.84 10.81
N LEU A 130 4.89 10.95 10.16
CA LEU A 130 5.07 10.56 8.76
C LEU A 130 4.44 11.58 7.79
N ILE A 131 3.44 12.32 8.28
CA ILE A 131 2.86 13.48 7.60
C ILE A 131 2.74 14.65 8.59
N PRO A 132 2.68 15.91 8.11
CA PRO A 132 2.34 17.06 8.95
C PRO A 132 0.95 16.92 9.60
N ALA A 133 0.81 17.35 10.85
CA ALA A 133 -0.43 17.19 11.60
C ALA A 133 -1.59 18.06 11.05
N ASP A 134 -1.27 19.17 10.41
CA ASP A 134 -2.23 20.06 9.75
C ASP A 134 -2.83 19.46 8.46
N GLU A 135 -2.14 18.50 7.81
CA GLU A 135 -2.67 17.79 6.65
C GLU A 135 -3.84 16.85 7.00
N LEU A 136 -3.99 16.44 8.27
CA LEU A 136 -5.09 15.57 8.69
C LEU A 136 -6.47 16.21 8.43
N SER A 137 -6.56 17.54 8.59
CA SER A 137 -7.79 18.28 8.30
C SER A 137 -8.16 18.20 6.82
N GLN A 138 -7.17 18.25 5.93
CA GLN A 138 -7.39 18.16 4.49
C GLN A 138 -7.87 16.76 4.10
N VAL A 139 -7.28 15.70 4.66
CA VAL A 139 -7.72 14.32 4.41
C VAL A 139 -9.19 14.12 4.81
N ARG A 140 -9.62 14.73 5.92
CA ARG A 140 -11.03 14.69 6.35
C ARG A 140 -11.95 15.41 5.35
N ILE A 141 -11.53 16.57 4.84
CA ILE A 141 -12.30 17.32 3.82
C ILE A 141 -12.45 16.50 2.54
N ASP A 142 -11.36 15.91 2.05
CA ASP A 142 -11.34 15.15 0.79
C ASP A 142 -12.24 13.91 0.90
N LYS A 143 -12.15 13.16 2.02
CA LYS A 143 -13.03 12.01 2.31
C LYS A 143 -14.52 12.39 2.27
N LEU A 144 -14.89 13.55 2.82
CA LEU A 144 -16.27 14.04 2.81
C LEU A 144 -16.74 14.46 1.41
N ALA A 145 -15.83 14.89 0.53
CA ALA A 145 -16.13 15.18 -0.87
C ALA A 145 -16.37 13.88 -1.66
N ASP A 146 -15.53 12.87 -1.45
CA ASP A 146 -15.64 11.57 -2.13
C ASP A 146 -16.94 10.82 -1.79
N GLY A 147 -17.45 10.93 -0.56
CA GLY A 147 -18.70 10.31 -0.14
C GLY A 147 -19.98 10.97 -0.69
N LYS A 148 -19.86 12.09 -1.40
CA LYS A 148 -20.98 12.83 -2.01
C LYS A 148 -21.10 12.66 -3.52
N ALA A 149 -20.16 11.94 -4.15
CA ALA A 149 -20.14 11.62 -5.57
C ALA A 149 -20.72 10.21 -5.82
#